data_AF-A0A2I0LFR8-F1
#
_entry.id   AF-A0A2I0LFR8-F1
#
_cell.length_a   1.000
_cell.length_b   1.000
_cell.length_c   1.000
_cell.angle_alpha   90.00
_cell.angle_beta   90.00
_cell.angle_gamma   90.00
#
_symmetry.space_group_name_H-M   'P 1'
#
loop_
_entity.id
_entity.type
_entity.pdbx_description
1 polymer ?
#
loop_
_entity_poly.entity_id
_entity_poly.type
_entity_poly.pdbx_seq_one_letter_code
_entity_poly.pdbx_strand_id
1 'polypeptide(L)' 'IYEGVIRKGDFIINVNTGKKLKVPRLVRMHSDEMEDIQEAHAGQIVAVFGVDCAS' A
#
# COMPACT_ATOMS: atom_id res chain seq x y z
N ILE A 1 4.20 -1.12 -6.93
CA ILE A 1 2.94 -0.85 -7.67
C ILE A 1 3.22 -1.09 -9.14
N TYR A 2 2.40 -1.88 -9.83
CA TYR A 2 2.64 -2.21 -11.23
C TYR A 2 2.14 -1.12 -12.18
N GLU A 3 0.95 -0.57 -11.94
CA GLU A 3 0.36 0.49 -12.75
C GLU A 3 -0.52 1.41 -11.88
N GLY A 4 -0.67 2.66 -12.29
CA GLY A 4 -1.49 3.66 -11.59
C GLY A 4 -0.82 4.29 -10.38
N VAL A 5 -1.65 4.81 -9.47
CA VAL A 5 -1.22 5.52 -8.25
C VAL A 5 -2.08 5.02 -7.09
N ILE A 6 -1.46 4.79 -5.94
CA ILE A 6 -2.15 4.44 -4.69
C ILE A 6 -1.94 5.57 -3.68
N ARG A 7 -2.99 5.95 -2.98
CA ARG A 7 -2.96 7.00 -1.96
C ARG A 7 -3.32 6.46 -0.59
N LYS A 8 -2.78 7.10 0.44
CA LYS A 8 -3.17 6.85 1.81
C LYS A 8 -4.67 7.10 1.97
N GLY A 9 -5.37 6.12 2.51
CA GLY A 9 -6.82 6.15 2.70
C GLY A 9 -7.64 5.55 1.58
N ASP A 10 -7.02 5.16 0.47
CA ASP A 10 -7.71 4.48 -0.63
C ASP A 10 -8.24 3.11 -0.23
N PHE A 11 -9.25 2.66 -0.96
CA PHE A 11 -9.80 1.32 -0.83
C PHE A 11 -9.29 0.43 -1.96
N ILE A 12 -8.62 -0.66 -1.59
CA ILE A 12 -8.17 -1.70 -2.51
C ILE A 12 -9.03 -2.95 -2.34
N ILE A 13 -9.08 -3.79 -3.37
CA ILE A 13 -9.75 -5.08 -3.33
C ILE A 13 -8.69 -6.15 -3.41
N ASN A 14 -8.68 -7.07 -2.44
CA ASN A 14 -7.89 -8.28 -2.57
C ASN A 14 -8.58 -9.19 -3.61
N VAL A 15 -7.94 -9.39 -4.76
CA VAL A 15 -8.48 -10.18 -5.87
C VAL A 15 -8.71 -11.66 -5.52
N ASN A 16 -7.99 -12.20 -4.54
CA ASN A 16 -8.15 -13.60 -4.13
C ASN A 16 -9.35 -13.80 -3.20
N THR A 17 -9.62 -12.85 -2.29
CA THR A 17 -10.70 -12.97 -1.29
C THR A 17 -11.94 -12.13 -1.60
N GLY A 18 -11.84 -11.21 -2.56
CA GLY A 18 -12.88 -10.21 -2.88
C GLY A 18 -13.09 -9.15 -1.80
N LYS A 19 -12.33 -9.17 -0.69
CA LYS A 19 -12.50 -8.23 0.41
C LYS A 19 -12.00 -6.84 0.03
N LYS A 20 -12.83 -5.83 0.29
CA LYS A 20 -12.41 -4.42 0.26
C LYS A 20 -11.65 -4.09 1.54
N LEU A 21 -10.46 -3.52 1.37
CA LEU A 21 -9.54 -3.16 2.44
C LEU A 21 -9.17 -1.69 2.26
N LYS A 22 -9.12 -0.95 3.37
CA LYS A 22 -8.60 0.41 3.37
C LYS A 22 -7.08 0.34 3.48
N VAL A 23 -6.38 1.30 2.88
CA VAL A 23 -4.94 1.50 3.02
C VAL A 23 -4.70 2.54 4.13
N PRO A 24 -4.51 2.16 5.40
CA PRO A 24 -4.44 3.12 6.49
C PRO A 24 -3.09 3.85 6.55
N ARG A 25 -2.00 3.17 6.17
CA ARG A 25 -0.64 3.71 6.24
C ARG A 25 0.20 3.18 5.07
N LEU A 26 0.83 4.13 4.38
CA LEU A 26 1.70 3.88 3.23
C LEU A 26 3.10 4.38 3.59
N VAL A 27 4.10 3.52 3.41
CA VAL A 27 5.47 3.80 3.84
C VAL A 27 6.44 3.49 2.71
N ARG A 28 7.42 4.37 2.51
CA ARG A 28 8.61 4.09 1.72
C ARG A 28 9.72 3.63 2.65
N MET A 29 10.27 2.45 2.37
CA MET A 29 11.32 1.85 3.20
C MET A 29 12.67 2.27 2.65
N HIS A 30 13.47 2.93 3.48
CA HIS A 30 14.91 3.08 3.31
C HIS A 30 15.62 2.04 4.19
N SER A 31 16.93 1.88 4.05
CA SER A 31 17.69 0.86 4.79
C SER A 31 17.49 0.94 6.31
N ASP A 32 17.44 2.16 6.86
CA ASP A 32 17.37 2.41 8.30
C ASP A 32 16.16 3.26 8.71
N GLU A 33 15.39 3.76 7.74
CA GLU A 33 14.31 4.73 8.00
C GLU A 33 13.01 4.33 7.30
N MET A 34 11.91 4.55 8.02
CA MET A 34 10.55 4.42 7.51
C MET A 34 9.98 5.80 7.24
N GLU A 35 9.79 6.13 5.96
CA GLU A 35 9.23 7.40 5.54
C GLU A 35 7.73 7.25 5.26
N ASP A 36 6.89 7.95 6.02
CA ASP A 36 5.45 8.00 5.77
C ASP A 36 5.15 8.86 4.53
N ILE A 37 4.53 8.25 3.53
CA ILE A 37 4.20 8.90 2.25
C ILE A 37 2.69 8.98 2.05
N GLN A 38 2.24 10.00 1.31
CA GLN A 38 0.81 10.20 1.03
C GLN A 38 0.33 9.46 -0.23
N GLU A 39 1.21 9.33 -1.21
CA GLU A 39 0.92 8.64 -2.47
C GLU A 39 2.16 7.93 -2.99
N ALA A 40 1.93 6.87 -3.76
CA ALA A 40 2.96 6.14 -4.46
C ALA A 40 2.53 5.82 -5.88
N HIS A 41 3.48 5.89 -6.80
CA HIS A 41 3.29 5.78 -8.23
C HIS A 41 3.74 4.40 -8.74
N ALA A 42 3.29 4.06 -9.96
CA ALA A 42 3.74 2.87 -10.66
C ALA A 42 5.28 2.79 -10.73
N GLY A 43 5.81 1.57 -10.61
CA GLY A 43 7.25 1.30 -10.57
C GLY A 43 7.90 1.48 -9.18
N GLN A 44 7.23 2.12 -8.22
CA GLN A 44 7.75 2.25 -6.87
C GLN A 44 7.47 1.00 -6.02
N ILE A 45 8.42 0.67 -5.14
CA ILE A 45 8.28 -0.35 -4.11
C ILE A 45 7.97 0.36 -2.79
N VAL A 46 6.85 -0.01 -2.18
CA VAL A 46 6.33 0.61 -0.94
C VAL A 46 5.76 -0.46 -0.03
N ALA A 47 5.77 -0.20 1.26
CA ALA A 47 5.15 -1.05 2.28
C ALA A 47 3.78 -0.48 2.66
N VAL A 48 2.82 -1.37 2.88
CA VAL A 48 1.49 -1.05 3.38
C VAL A 48 1.29 -1.74 4.71
N PHE A 49 0.86 -1.00 5.72
CA PHE A 49 0.58 -1.54 7.05
C PHE A 49 -0.92 -1.58 7.31
N GLY A 50 -1.37 -2.52 8.15
CA GLY A 50 -2.78 -2.65 8.54
C GLY A 50 -3.68 -3.18 7.42
N VAL A 51 -3.11 -3.90 6.45
CA VAL A 51 -3.85 -4.63 5.42
C VAL A 51 -3.85 -6.11 5.81
N ASP A 52 -5.05 -6.67 5.93
CA ASP A 52 -5.24 -8.09 6.19
C ASP A 52 -5.07 -8.84 4.85
N CYS A 53 -3.84 -9.28 4.59
CA CYS A 53 -3.52 -10.15 3.46
C CYS A 53 -3.50 -11.60 3.94
N ALA A 54 -4.12 -12.49 3.16
CA ALA A 54 -4.14 -13.93 3.43
C ALA A 54 -2.73 -14.42 3.79
N SER A 55 -2.54 -14.79 5.07
CA SER A 55 -1.37 -15.52 5.55
C SER A 55 -1.53 -17.01 5.29
#